data_AF-A0AB74HKS5-F1
#
_entry.id   AF-A0AB74HKS5-F1
#
_cell.length_a   1.000
_cell.length_b   1.000
_cell.length_c   1.000
_cell.angle_alpha   90.00
_cell.angle_beta   90.00
_cell.angle_gamma   90.00
#
_symmetry.space_group_name_H-M   'P 1'
#
loop_
_entity.id
_entity.type
_entity.pdbx_description
1 polymer ?
#
loop_
_entity_poly.entity_id
_entity_poly.type
_entity_poly.pdbx_seq_one_letter_code
_entity_poly.pdbx_strand_id
1 'polypeptide(L)'
;MLFEKNKLYKRSVLHDQYGGSRQRGISTPNKHKLIFIFDSGMDEEFGYKNGWSEDDGLYYYSGEGQEGNQSFSFGNKALLNHIENGEDVYLFESLGKGSYRFVDQLILIGYDIQFGIDKHHNQREVIVFAFEPLHVVQEEAHHFASTMRYKTVEELNEIALRDPKRATGLSMPARKLQVREQTAALYYAVLARANNCCEACGNQAPFETEEGPYLELHSLYKESDDGLSRPDQVAALCPNCHARMHKGKDGADYNKQLIHKLTT
;
A
#
# COMPACT_ATOMS: atom_id res chain seq x y z
N MET A 1 0.98 -0.52 12.69
CA MET A 1 1.79 0.41 11.87
C MET A 1 3.27 0.33 12.21
N LEU A 2 4.13 0.30 11.19
CA LEU A 2 5.60 0.21 11.32
C LEU A 2 6.27 1.51 11.80
N PHE A 3 5.67 2.66 11.48
CA PHE A 3 6.15 3.98 11.88
C PHE A 3 5.07 4.77 12.61
N GLU A 4 5.49 5.55 13.60
CA GLU A 4 4.64 6.43 14.40
C GLU A 4 4.43 7.79 13.69
N LYS A 5 3.18 8.16 13.41
CA LYS A 5 2.80 9.39 12.70
C LYS A 5 3.38 10.64 13.37
N ASN A 6 3.86 11.59 12.58
CA ASN A 6 4.55 12.82 13.00
C ASN A 6 5.92 12.65 13.71
N LYS A 7 6.37 11.41 13.96
CA LYS A 7 7.68 11.18 14.56
C LYS A 7 8.80 11.48 13.58
N LEU A 8 9.94 11.92 14.13
CA LEU A 8 11.15 12.20 13.38
C LEU A 8 12.03 10.96 13.25
N TYR A 9 12.51 10.74 12.03
CA TYR A 9 13.42 9.67 11.68
C TYR A 9 14.63 10.25 10.94
N LYS A 10 15.81 9.73 11.25
CA LYS A 10 17.01 10.02 10.46
C LYS A 10 17.00 9.12 9.24
N ARG A 11 17.13 9.71 8.04
CA ARG A 11 17.17 8.95 6.79
C ARG A 11 18.28 7.91 6.77
N SER A 12 19.44 8.22 7.34
CA SER A 12 20.55 7.28 7.45
C SER A 12 20.15 6.02 8.24
N VAL A 13 19.44 6.17 9.36
CA VAL A 13 19.01 5.07 10.23
C VAL A 13 17.98 4.19 9.53
N LEU A 14 17.03 4.80 8.80
CA LEU A 14 16.07 4.04 7.99
C LEU A 14 16.78 3.16 6.96
N HIS A 15 17.82 3.68 6.29
CA HIS A 15 18.60 2.92 5.32
C HIS A 15 19.58 1.93 5.97
N ASP A 16 20.08 2.19 7.17
CA ASP A 16 20.89 1.22 7.93
C ASP A 16 20.02 0.01 8.32
N GLN A 17 18.75 0.24 8.68
CA GLN A 17 17.81 -0.79 9.10
C GLN A 17 17.21 -1.58 7.94
N TYR A 18 16.65 -0.88 6.94
CA TYR A 18 15.88 -1.51 5.87
C TYR A 18 16.64 -1.62 4.55
N GLY A 19 17.68 -0.80 4.34
CA GLY A 19 18.42 -0.71 3.07
C GLY A 19 17.81 0.29 2.08
N GLY A 20 17.97 0.05 0.79
CA GLY A 20 17.50 0.94 -0.29
C GLY A 20 18.45 2.09 -0.61
N SER A 21 18.01 3.01 -1.47
CA SER A 21 18.86 4.11 -1.96
C SER A 21 18.88 5.30 -1.00
N ARG A 22 20.08 5.70 -0.55
CA ARG A 22 20.29 6.86 0.34
C ARG A 22 20.12 8.22 -0.33
N GLN A 23 20.01 8.25 -1.66
CA GLN A 23 20.02 9.51 -2.42
C GLN A 23 18.70 9.79 -3.14
N ARG A 24 17.98 8.75 -3.60
CA ARG A 24 16.77 8.91 -4.42
C ARG A 24 15.56 9.33 -3.59
N GLY A 25 14.66 10.11 -4.17
CA GLY A 25 13.36 10.44 -3.54
C GLY A 25 12.53 9.19 -3.28
N ILE A 26 12.51 8.26 -4.25
CA ILE A 26 11.86 6.95 -4.10
C ILE A 26 12.94 5.91 -3.75
N SER A 27 12.82 5.29 -2.58
CA SER A 27 13.72 4.23 -2.13
C SER A 27 12.96 2.92 -1.96
N THR A 28 13.45 1.87 -2.61
CA THR A 28 12.86 0.53 -2.63
C THR A 28 13.85 -0.47 -1.98
N PRO A 29 13.75 -0.77 -0.68
CA PRO A 29 14.69 -1.69 -0.03
C PRO A 29 14.41 -3.15 -0.41
N ASN A 30 15.25 -3.73 -1.28
CA ASN A 30 15.02 -5.04 -1.93
C ASN A 30 14.76 -6.25 -1.00
N LYS A 31 15.08 -6.16 0.29
CA LYS A 31 14.88 -7.26 1.26
C LYS A 31 13.57 -7.14 2.05
N HIS A 32 12.88 -6.01 1.92
CA HIS A 32 11.64 -5.72 2.63
C HIS A 32 10.56 -5.31 1.65
N LYS A 33 9.31 -5.57 2.02
CA LYS A 33 8.14 -5.17 1.25
C LYS A 33 7.74 -3.72 1.53
N LEU A 34 8.68 -2.81 1.33
CA LEU A 34 8.56 -1.40 1.68
C LEU A 34 8.97 -0.51 0.51
N ILE A 35 8.34 0.65 0.40
CA ILE A 35 8.76 1.77 -0.46
C ILE A 35 8.73 3.03 0.40
N PHE A 36 9.84 3.76 0.41
CA PHE A 36 9.92 5.06 1.08
C PHE A 36 9.90 6.16 0.03
N ILE A 37 8.97 7.09 0.20
CA ILE A 37 8.96 8.38 -0.51
C ILE A 37 9.58 9.40 0.45
N PHE A 38 10.74 9.93 0.09
CA PHE A 38 11.39 11.05 0.75
C PHE A 38 11.10 12.32 -0.05
N ASP A 39 10.10 13.07 0.37
CA ASP A 39 9.80 14.37 -0.19
C ASP A 39 10.71 15.45 0.41
N SER A 40 11.41 16.17 -0.44
CA SER A 40 12.30 17.26 -0.04
C SER A 40 11.58 18.60 0.14
N GLY A 41 10.32 18.73 -0.28
CA GLY A 41 9.57 20.00 -0.26
C GLY A 41 10.20 21.09 -1.14
N MET A 42 10.97 20.69 -2.16
CA MET A 42 11.58 21.61 -3.13
C MET A 42 10.75 21.53 -4.41
N ASP A 43 9.64 22.26 -4.42
CA ASP A 43 8.60 22.22 -5.45
C ASP A 43 8.90 23.09 -6.70
N GLU A 44 9.98 23.90 -6.68
CA GLU A 44 10.11 24.98 -7.67
C GLU A 44 11.21 24.79 -8.72
N GLU A 45 12.24 23.96 -8.49
CA GLU A 45 13.42 23.97 -9.39
C GLU A 45 13.24 23.18 -10.70
N PHE A 46 12.32 22.21 -10.78
CA PHE A 46 12.17 21.34 -11.98
C PHE A 46 10.72 20.98 -12.35
N GLY A 47 9.74 21.80 -11.92
CA GLY A 47 8.32 21.58 -12.23
C GLY A 47 7.66 20.45 -11.44
N TYR A 48 8.28 20.02 -10.34
CA TYR A 48 7.71 19.04 -9.41
C TYR A 48 6.68 19.71 -8.51
N LYS A 49 5.41 19.28 -8.58
CA LYS A 49 4.38 19.71 -7.62
C LYS A 49 4.10 18.55 -6.68
N ASN A 50 4.83 18.51 -5.57
CA ASN A 50 4.49 17.57 -4.50
C ASN A 50 3.58 18.27 -3.50
N GLY A 51 2.64 17.53 -2.92
CA GLY A 51 1.83 18.07 -1.84
C GLY A 51 0.40 17.59 -1.83
N TRP A 52 -0.28 17.97 -0.75
CA TRP A 52 -1.68 17.71 -0.54
C TRP A 52 -2.53 18.67 -1.37
N SER A 53 -3.47 18.12 -2.12
CA SER A 53 -4.52 18.87 -2.78
C SER A 53 -5.71 19.05 -1.84
N GLU A 54 -6.11 20.30 -1.60
CA GLU A 54 -7.28 20.62 -0.77
C GLU A 54 -8.60 20.20 -1.44
N ASP A 55 -8.62 20.09 -2.77
CA ASP A 55 -9.84 19.82 -3.54
C ASP A 55 -10.30 18.35 -3.44
N ASP A 56 -9.37 17.40 -3.40
CA ASP A 56 -9.65 15.96 -3.44
C ASP A 56 -9.02 15.16 -2.29
N GLY A 57 -8.22 15.81 -1.45
CA GLY A 57 -7.51 15.20 -0.33
C GLY A 57 -6.42 14.22 -0.74
N LEU A 58 -5.98 14.26 -2.00
CA LEU A 58 -4.91 13.40 -2.50
C LEU A 58 -3.54 14.06 -2.32
N TYR A 59 -2.52 13.25 -2.04
CA TYR A 59 -1.13 13.66 -2.09
C TYR A 59 -0.59 13.38 -3.49
N TYR A 60 -0.24 14.45 -4.20
CA TYR A 60 0.40 14.37 -5.50
C TYR A 60 1.91 14.28 -5.31
N TYR A 61 2.55 13.38 -6.04
CA TYR A 61 3.98 13.15 -5.99
C TYR A 61 4.53 12.95 -7.39
N SER A 62 5.51 13.75 -7.76
CA SER A 62 6.16 13.61 -9.05
C SER A 62 7.18 12.48 -9.05
N GLY A 63 7.14 11.65 -10.10
CA GLY A 63 8.03 10.52 -10.27
C GLY A 63 9.51 10.92 -10.36
N GLU A 64 10.37 9.92 -10.27
CA GLU A 64 11.82 10.12 -10.38
C GLU A 64 12.31 10.14 -11.84
N GLY A 65 13.51 10.71 -12.01
CA GLY A 65 14.18 10.90 -13.30
C GLY A 65 14.23 12.39 -13.63
N GLN A 66 15.43 12.95 -13.81
CA GLN A 66 15.67 14.40 -13.96
C GLN A 66 15.95 14.86 -15.40
N GLU A 67 16.13 13.93 -16.33
CA GLU A 67 16.44 14.18 -17.75
C GLU A 67 15.45 13.43 -18.65
N GLY A 68 15.01 14.08 -19.74
CA GLY A 68 14.14 13.47 -20.76
C GLY A 68 12.78 13.00 -20.23
N ASN A 69 11.97 12.32 -21.03
CA ASN A 69 10.66 11.83 -20.55
C ASN A 69 10.84 10.81 -19.43
N GLN A 70 10.05 10.93 -18.38
CA GLN A 70 10.00 9.92 -17.33
C GLN A 70 9.41 8.62 -17.87
N SER A 71 9.83 7.51 -17.27
CA SER A 71 9.34 6.18 -17.59
C SER A 71 8.97 5.42 -16.32
N PHE A 72 8.10 4.41 -16.46
CA PHE A 72 7.82 3.45 -15.40
C PHE A 72 8.97 2.45 -15.24
N SER A 73 10.11 2.96 -14.79
CA SER A 73 11.30 2.21 -14.43
C SER A 73 11.64 2.43 -12.95
N PHE A 74 12.38 1.49 -12.35
CA PHE A 74 12.85 1.56 -10.96
C PHE A 74 11.75 1.95 -9.95
N GLY A 75 11.91 3.05 -9.22
CA GLY A 75 10.99 3.54 -8.20
C GLY A 75 9.62 3.92 -8.76
N ASN A 76 9.55 4.50 -9.96
CA ASN A 76 8.26 4.76 -10.62
C ASN A 76 7.50 3.45 -10.88
N LYS A 77 8.22 2.40 -11.29
CA LYS A 77 7.63 1.07 -11.48
C LYS A 77 7.20 0.43 -10.16
N ALA A 78 7.99 0.62 -9.10
CA ALA A 78 7.68 0.10 -7.78
C ALA A 78 6.42 0.77 -7.21
N LEU A 79 6.30 2.10 -7.28
CA LEU A 79 5.09 2.81 -6.87
C LEU A 79 3.87 2.36 -7.69
N LEU A 80 4.03 2.27 -9.01
CA LEU A 80 2.95 1.78 -9.89
C LEU A 80 2.48 0.41 -9.43
N ASN A 81 3.37 -0.53 -9.11
CA ASN A 81 3.03 -1.94 -8.85
C ASN A 81 3.00 -2.32 -7.37
N HIS A 82 2.97 -1.35 -6.44
CA HIS A 82 3.22 -1.61 -5.03
C HIS A 82 2.22 -2.63 -4.44
N ILE A 83 0.92 -2.55 -4.79
CA ILE A 83 -0.09 -3.52 -4.34
C ILE A 83 0.19 -4.91 -4.92
N GLU A 84 0.48 -5.03 -6.22
CA GLU A 84 0.77 -6.32 -6.85
C GLU A 84 2.02 -6.98 -6.26
N ASN A 85 3.03 -6.18 -5.94
CA ASN A 85 4.27 -6.65 -5.32
C ASN A 85 4.13 -6.90 -3.81
N GLY A 86 3.01 -6.50 -3.21
CA GLY A 86 2.75 -6.54 -1.78
C GLY A 86 3.65 -5.58 -1.00
N GLU A 87 4.02 -4.43 -1.55
CA GLU A 87 4.90 -3.42 -0.97
C GLU A 87 4.12 -2.25 -0.37
N ASP A 88 4.45 -1.86 0.86
CA ASP A 88 3.81 -0.74 1.55
C ASP A 88 4.55 0.58 1.28
N VAL A 89 3.81 1.63 0.92
CA VAL A 89 4.37 2.95 0.61
C VAL A 89 4.27 3.87 1.82
N TYR A 90 5.40 4.43 2.26
CA TYR A 90 5.46 5.36 3.39
C TYR A 90 6.03 6.71 2.95
N LEU A 91 5.31 7.79 3.27
CA LEU A 91 5.71 9.17 3.00
C LEU A 91 6.47 9.79 4.16
N PHE A 92 7.63 10.35 3.83
CA PHE A 92 8.51 11.08 4.72
C PHE A 92 8.79 12.46 4.15
N GLU A 93 8.50 13.51 4.92
CA GLU A 93 8.80 14.90 4.54
C GLU A 93 10.09 15.39 5.21
N SER A 94 10.95 16.04 4.43
CA SER A 94 12.22 16.58 4.91
C SER A 94 12.00 17.77 5.87
N LEU A 95 12.70 17.76 7.00
CA LEU A 95 12.87 18.92 7.89
C LEU A 95 14.30 19.51 7.78
N GLY A 96 15.05 19.11 6.74
CA GLY A 96 16.46 19.46 6.56
C GLY A 96 17.42 18.62 7.41
N LYS A 97 18.72 18.75 7.11
CA LYS A 97 19.84 18.06 7.81
C LYS A 97 19.67 16.53 7.91
N GLY A 98 18.99 15.91 6.94
CA GLY A 98 18.75 14.46 6.89
C GLY A 98 17.71 13.95 7.91
N SER A 99 16.98 14.85 8.57
CA SER A 99 15.85 14.53 9.43
C SER A 99 14.56 14.59 8.63
N TYR A 100 13.72 13.58 8.79
CA TYR A 100 12.44 13.46 8.10
C TYR A 100 11.33 13.17 9.09
N ARG A 101 10.15 13.74 8.84
CA ARG A 101 8.92 13.43 9.58
C ARG A 101 8.16 12.35 8.83
N PHE A 102 7.76 11.29 9.51
CA PHE A 102 6.80 10.34 8.94
C PHE A 102 5.42 10.99 8.86
N VAL A 103 4.85 11.06 7.66
CA VAL A 103 3.55 11.70 7.38
C VAL A 103 2.44 10.68 7.43
N ASP A 104 2.47 9.70 6.53
CA ASP A 104 1.47 8.65 6.47
C ASP A 104 1.91 7.44 5.62
N GLN A 105 1.17 6.33 5.77
CA GLN A 105 1.19 5.23 4.82
C GLN A 105 0.20 5.53 3.70
N LEU A 106 0.62 5.32 2.45
CA LEU A 106 -0.11 5.76 1.27
C LEU A 106 -0.53 4.59 0.39
N ILE A 107 -1.66 4.75 -0.30
CA ILE A 107 -2.14 3.87 -1.36
C ILE A 107 -2.23 4.66 -2.67
N LEU A 108 -1.66 4.10 -3.74
CA LEU A 108 -1.75 4.71 -5.07
C LEU A 108 -3.18 4.64 -5.60
N ILE A 109 -3.77 5.81 -5.89
CA ILE A 109 -5.07 5.92 -6.55
C ILE A 109 -4.91 5.88 -8.07
N GLY A 110 -3.88 6.54 -8.59
CA GLY A 110 -3.61 6.61 -10.02
C GLY A 110 -2.43 7.52 -10.32
N TYR A 111 -2.23 7.80 -11.59
CA TYR A 111 -1.25 8.77 -12.04
C TYR A 111 -1.77 9.48 -13.28
N ASP A 112 -1.21 10.66 -13.53
CA ASP A 112 -1.34 11.39 -14.78
C ASP A 112 0.04 11.69 -15.37
N ILE A 113 0.09 11.91 -16.68
CA ILE A 113 1.29 12.41 -17.35
C ILE A 113 1.10 13.90 -17.55
N GLN A 114 2.02 14.69 -17.00
CA GLN A 114 2.04 16.14 -17.14
C GLN A 114 3.28 16.59 -17.90
N PHE A 115 3.22 17.78 -18.50
CA PHE A 115 4.39 18.41 -19.11
C PHE A 115 5.13 19.24 -18.07
N GLY A 116 6.44 19.05 -18.00
CA GLY A 116 7.35 19.82 -17.17
C GLY A 116 8.60 20.21 -17.94
N ILE A 117 9.61 20.68 -17.19
CA ILE A 117 10.94 20.94 -17.72
C ILE A 117 11.94 19.98 -17.07
N ASP A 118 12.94 19.54 -17.83
CA ASP A 118 14.05 18.77 -17.29
C ASP A 118 15.14 19.67 -16.71
N LYS A 119 16.18 19.07 -16.14
CA LYS A 119 17.31 19.84 -15.57
C LYS A 119 18.12 20.65 -16.59
N HIS A 120 17.89 20.42 -17.89
CA HIS A 120 18.48 21.17 -19.01
C HIS A 120 17.48 22.17 -19.61
N HIS A 121 16.35 22.42 -18.94
CA HIS A 121 15.25 23.28 -19.37
C HIS A 121 14.52 22.83 -20.64
N ASN A 122 14.62 21.56 -21.02
CA ASN A 122 13.85 21.00 -22.13
C ASN A 122 12.47 20.54 -21.67
N GLN A 123 11.47 20.68 -22.54
CA GLN A 123 10.14 20.09 -22.29
C GLN A 123 10.24 18.57 -22.17
N ARG A 124 9.52 18.02 -21.21
CA ARG A 124 9.47 16.58 -20.92
C ARG A 124 8.10 16.16 -20.42
N GLU A 125 7.83 14.87 -20.52
CA GLU A 125 6.76 14.21 -19.78
C GLU A 125 7.21 13.84 -18.36
N VAL A 126 6.38 14.15 -17.37
CA VAL A 126 6.55 13.84 -15.95
C VAL A 126 5.38 12.97 -15.49
N ILE A 127 5.67 11.88 -14.80
CA ILE A 127 4.66 11.04 -14.18
C ILE A 127 4.29 11.70 -12.85
N VAL A 128 3.02 12.01 -12.65
CA VAL A 128 2.52 12.54 -11.38
C VAL A 128 1.61 11.50 -10.76
N PHE A 129 2.08 10.86 -9.70
CA PHE A 129 1.31 9.90 -8.91
C PHE A 129 0.38 10.63 -7.96
N ALA A 130 -0.79 10.05 -7.71
CA ALA A 130 -1.76 10.56 -6.76
C ALA A 130 -2.08 9.47 -5.73
N PHE A 131 -1.89 9.81 -4.47
CA PHE A 131 -1.99 8.91 -3.33
C PHE A 131 -3.08 9.35 -2.36
N GLU A 132 -3.69 8.39 -1.68
CA GLU A 132 -4.58 8.63 -0.53
C GLU A 132 -3.98 7.96 0.72
N PRO A 133 -4.12 8.54 1.93
CA PRO A 133 -3.74 7.85 3.16
C PRO A 133 -4.47 6.52 3.30
N LEU A 134 -3.73 5.47 3.64
CA LEU A 134 -4.28 4.13 3.82
C LEU A 134 -5.44 4.11 4.83
N HIS A 135 -5.30 4.83 5.95
CA HIS A 135 -6.34 4.84 6.98
C HIS A 135 -7.66 5.45 6.47
N VAL A 136 -7.59 6.43 5.56
CA VAL A 136 -8.79 7.02 4.92
C VAL A 136 -9.40 6.01 3.95
N VAL A 137 -8.58 5.33 3.15
CA VAL A 137 -9.07 4.28 2.24
C VAL A 137 -9.79 3.16 3.01
N GLN A 138 -9.23 2.73 4.15
CA GLN A 138 -9.82 1.71 5.02
C GLN A 138 -11.12 2.18 5.66
N GLU A 139 -11.14 3.40 6.23
CA GLU A 139 -12.33 4.00 6.82
C GLU A 139 -13.47 4.08 5.80
N GLU A 140 -13.17 4.54 4.60
CA GLU A 140 -14.14 4.72 3.52
C GLU A 140 -14.59 3.39 2.92
N ALA A 141 -13.75 2.35 2.95
CA ALA A 141 -14.08 1.00 2.49
C ALA A 141 -15.25 0.38 3.30
N HIS A 142 -15.45 0.76 4.56
CA HIS A 142 -16.58 0.26 5.37
C HIS A 142 -17.95 0.57 4.76
N HIS A 143 -18.07 1.65 3.97
CA HIS A 143 -19.33 1.98 3.28
C HIS A 143 -19.76 0.93 2.27
N PHE A 144 -18.84 0.07 1.81
CA PHE A 144 -19.13 -1.01 0.86
C PHE A 144 -19.50 -2.33 1.54
N ALA A 145 -19.40 -2.43 2.87
CA ALA A 145 -19.58 -3.67 3.62
C ALA A 145 -20.92 -4.36 3.32
N SER A 146 -22.02 -3.60 3.31
CA SER A 146 -23.37 -4.12 3.05
C SER A 146 -23.52 -4.73 1.66
N THR A 147 -22.71 -4.30 0.69
CA THR A 147 -22.75 -4.82 -0.69
C THR A 147 -21.78 -5.99 -0.87
N MET A 148 -20.63 -5.97 -0.20
CA MET A 148 -19.62 -7.02 -0.31
C MET A 148 -20.02 -8.33 0.37
N ARG A 149 -20.73 -8.26 1.52
CA ARG A 149 -21.08 -9.43 2.34
C ARG A 149 -21.90 -10.52 1.63
N TYR A 150 -22.63 -10.17 0.57
CA TYR A 150 -23.51 -11.08 -0.15
C TYR A 150 -22.93 -11.61 -1.46
N LYS A 151 -21.70 -11.19 -1.81
CA LYS A 151 -21.02 -11.60 -3.04
C LYS A 151 -20.33 -12.94 -2.87
N THR A 152 -20.18 -13.67 -3.98
CA THR A 152 -19.38 -14.89 -3.98
C THR A 152 -17.89 -14.57 -3.88
N VAL A 153 -17.07 -15.57 -3.54
CA VAL A 153 -15.61 -15.43 -3.50
C VAL A 153 -15.06 -15.00 -4.86
N GLU A 154 -15.63 -15.50 -5.95
CA GLU A 154 -15.25 -15.16 -7.32
C GLU A 154 -15.53 -13.67 -7.62
N GLU A 155 -16.75 -13.19 -7.34
CA GLU A 155 -17.12 -11.79 -7.55
C GLU A 155 -16.27 -10.84 -6.71
N LEU A 156 -15.97 -11.20 -5.46
CA LEU A 156 -15.13 -10.42 -4.57
C LEU A 156 -13.69 -10.36 -5.08
N ASN A 157 -13.14 -11.49 -5.54
CA ASN A 157 -11.80 -11.53 -6.13
C ASN A 157 -11.73 -10.70 -7.42
N GLU A 158 -12.76 -10.75 -8.28
CA GLU A 158 -12.83 -9.92 -9.48
C GLU A 158 -12.76 -8.43 -9.14
N ILE A 159 -13.47 -7.99 -8.10
CA ILE A 159 -13.43 -6.60 -7.64
C ILE A 159 -12.03 -6.29 -7.06
N ALA A 160 -11.54 -7.09 -6.11
CA ALA A 160 -10.29 -6.88 -5.40
C ALA A 160 -9.07 -6.84 -6.35
N LEU A 161 -9.12 -7.56 -7.48
CA LEU A 161 -8.04 -7.66 -8.46
C LEU A 161 -8.13 -6.64 -9.61
N ARG A 162 -9.10 -5.71 -9.60
CA ARG A 162 -9.16 -4.63 -10.60
C ARG A 162 -7.86 -3.81 -10.62
N ASP A 163 -7.64 -3.04 -11.68
CA ASP A 163 -6.47 -2.19 -11.81
C ASP A 163 -6.86 -0.76 -12.24
N PRO A 164 -7.51 0.03 -11.35
CA PRO A 164 -8.06 1.34 -11.69
C PRO A 164 -6.98 2.33 -12.17
N LYS A 165 -5.75 2.21 -11.65
CA LYS A 165 -4.59 3.04 -12.03
C LYS A 165 -4.17 2.84 -13.49
N ARG A 166 -4.45 1.68 -14.11
CA ARG A 166 -4.15 1.41 -15.53
C ARG A 166 -5.38 1.49 -16.44
N ALA A 167 -6.57 1.68 -15.89
CA ALA A 167 -7.79 1.81 -16.68
C ALA A 167 -7.81 3.14 -17.45
N THR A 168 -8.00 3.05 -18.76
CA THR A 168 -8.09 4.20 -19.66
C THR A 168 -9.38 4.97 -19.44
N GLY A 169 -9.30 6.30 -19.35
CA GLY A 169 -10.48 7.18 -19.30
C GLY A 169 -11.18 7.29 -17.95
N LEU A 170 -10.67 6.65 -16.89
CA LEU A 170 -11.16 6.88 -15.53
C LEU A 170 -10.60 8.18 -14.95
N SER A 171 -11.48 9.00 -14.38
CA SER A 171 -11.10 10.17 -13.60
C SER A 171 -10.52 9.78 -12.24
N MET A 172 -9.77 10.69 -11.61
CA MET A 172 -9.22 10.49 -10.26
C MET A 172 -10.30 10.14 -9.21
N PRO A 173 -11.47 10.82 -9.17
CA PRO A 173 -12.56 10.42 -8.27
C PRO A 173 -13.09 9.00 -8.53
N ALA A 174 -13.20 8.58 -9.79
CA ALA A 174 -13.64 7.23 -10.12
C ALA A 174 -12.62 6.16 -9.70
N ARG A 175 -11.32 6.43 -9.90
CA ARG A 175 -10.24 5.57 -9.41
C ARG A 175 -10.26 5.45 -7.90
N LYS A 176 -10.43 6.58 -7.19
CA LYS A 176 -10.53 6.65 -5.73
C LYS A 176 -11.66 5.77 -5.19
N LEU A 177 -12.85 5.86 -5.79
CA LEU A 177 -13.98 5.02 -5.45
C LEU A 177 -13.67 3.53 -5.67
N GLN A 178 -13.07 3.17 -6.80
CA GLN A 178 -12.71 1.78 -7.09
C GLN A 178 -11.66 1.23 -6.13
N VAL A 179 -10.66 2.02 -5.71
CA VAL A 179 -9.65 1.57 -4.73
C VAL A 179 -10.27 1.28 -3.36
N ARG A 180 -11.23 2.10 -2.93
CA ARG A 180 -11.99 1.86 -1.68
C ARG A 180 -12.87 0.61 -1.79
N GLU A 181 -13.54 0.44 -2.93
CA GLU A 181 -14.33 -0.77 -3.24
C GLU A 181 -13.45 -2.03 -3.24
N GLN A 182 -12.25 -1.96 -3.84
CA GLN A 182 -11.25 -3.03 -3.83
C GLN A 182 -10.80 -3.41 -2.42
N THR A 183 -10.59 -2.42 -1.57
CA THR A 183 -10.18 -2.62 -0.17
C THR A 183 -11.26 -3.38 0.60
N ALA A 184 -12.52 -3.03 0.40
CA ALA A 184 -13.64 -3.79 0.99
C ALA A 184 -13.73 -5.20 0.40
N ALA A 185 -13.62 -5.34 -0.92
CA ALA A 185 -13.71 -6.63 -1.58
C ALA A 185 -12.59 -7.59 -1.18
N LEU A 186 -11.36 -7.10 -0.99
CA LEU A 186 -10.25 -7.87 -0.43
C LEU A 186 -10.61 -8.46 0.93
N TYR A 187 -11.11 -7.63 1.85
CA TYR A 187 -11.48 -8.04 3.19
C TYR A 187 -12.49 -9.19 3.16
N TYR A 188 -13.58 -8.99 2.41
CA TYR A 188 -14.64 -10.00 2.30
C TYR A 188 -14.23 -11.22 1.48
N ALA A 189 -13.37 -11.10 0.47
CA ALA A 189 -12.85 -12.23 -0.29
C ALA A 189 -12.10 -13.20 0.63
N VAL A 190 -11.24 -12.65 1.50
CA VAL A 190 -10.43 -13.43 2.44
C VAL A 190 -11.31 -14.12 3.48
N LEU A 191 -12.29 -13.41 4.05
CA LEU A 191 -13.24 -14.01 5.01
C LEU A 191 -14.13 -15.09 4.38
N ALA A 192 -14.66 -14.83 3.18
CA ALA A 192 -15.50 -15.79 2.48
C ALA A 192 -14.70 -17.05 2.07
N ARG A 193 -13.46 -16.89 1.61
CA ARG A 193 -12.55 -18.01 1.31
C ARG A 193 -12.26 -18.85 2.55
N ALA A 194 -12.05 -18.20 3.69
CA ALA A 194 -11.76 -18.86 4.95
C ALA A 194 -12.94 -19.70 5.48
N ASN A 195 -14.15 -19.44 5.02
CA ASN A 195 -15.37 -20.18 5.35
C ASN A 195 -15.53 -20.41 6.86
N ASN A 196 -15.42 -19.33 7.62
CA ASN A 196 -15.54 -19.28 9.08
C ASN A 196 -14.47 -20.07 9.84
N CYS A 197 -13.39 -20.50 9.18
CA CYS A 197 -12.29 -21.26 9.79
C CYS A 197 -10.96 -20.51 9.65
N CYS A 198 -10.11 -20.62 10.66
CA CYS A 198 -8.75 -20.11 10.62
C CYS A 198 -7.94 -20.83 9.53
N GLU A 199 -7.36 -20.09 8.59
CA GLU A 199 -6.61 -20.67 7.48
C GLU A 199 -5.28 -21.30 7.91
N ALA A 200 -4.76 -20.95 9.09
CA ALA A 200 -3.60 -21.63 9.68
C ALA A 200 -3.98 -22.96 10.34
N CYS A 201 -4.73 -22.93 11.44
CA CYS A 201 -5.01 -24.13 12.24
C CYS A 201 -6.21 -24.96 11.79
N GLY A 202 -7.09 -24.41 10.94
CA GLY A 202 -8.32 -25.07 10.48
C GLY A 202 -9.48 -25.07 11.48
N ASN A 203 -9.29 -24.53 12.69
CA ASN A 203 -10.37 -24.42 13.67
C ASN A 203 -11.39 -23.35 13.26
N GLN A 204 -12.64 -23.52 13.67
CA GLN A 204 -13.67 -22.50 13.52
C GLN A 204 -13.27 -21.19 14.22
N ALA A 205 -13.78 -20.08 13.71
CA ALA A 205 -13.67 -18.77 14.35
C ALA A 205 -14.09 -18.87 15.83
N PRO A 206 -13.36 -18.21 16.74
CA PRO A 206 -13.56 -18.39 18.18
C PRO A 206 -14.89 -17.82 18.70
N PHE A 207 -15.48 -16.85 18.00
CA PHE A 207 -16.76 -16.22 18.36
C PHE A 207 -17.36 -15.49 17.15
N GLU A 208 -18.62 -15.06 17.28
CA GLU A 208 -19.34 -14.25 16.30
C GLU A 208 -19.43 -12.79 16.74
N THR A 209 -19.44 -11.88 15.77
CA THR A 209 -19.72 -10.45 15.90
C THR A 209 -21.02 -10.12 15.17
N GLU A 210 -21.49 -8.87 15.23
CA GLU A 210 -22.58 -8.38 14.36
C GLU A 210 -22.24 -8.52 12.86
N GLU A 211 -20.94 -8.56 12.54
CA GLU A 211 -20.42 -8.74 11.19
C GLU A 211 -20.21 -10.22 10.80
N GLY A 212 -20.41 -11.15 11.74
CA GLY A 212 -20.23 -12.58 11.56
C GLY A 212 -19.00 -13.13 12.28
N PRO A 213 -18.53 -14.33 11.90
CA PRO A 213 -17.43 -15.02 12.57
C PRO A 213 -16.13 -14.22 12.60
N TYR A 214 -15.52 -14.09 13.78
CA TYR A 214 -14.37 -13.23 13.98
C TYR A 214 -13.05 -13.90 13.55
N LEU A 215 -12.44 -13.35 12.50
CA LEU A 215 -11.08 -13.68 12.06
C LEU A 215 -10.31 -12.39 11.78
N GLU A 216 -9.02 -12.40 12.04
CA GLU A 216 -8.11 -11.30 11.77
C GLU A 216 -7.40 -11.54 10.44
N LEU A 217 -7.29 -10.50 9.61
CA LEU A 217 -6.50 -10.56 8.40
C LEU A 217 -5.01 -10.48 8.74
N HIS A 218 -4.21 -11.35 8.12
CA HIS A 218 -2.77 -11.45 8.29
C HIS A 218 -2.09 -11.35 6.94
N SER A 219 -1.18 -10.40 6.78
CA SER A 219 -0.36 -10.26 5.58
C SER A 219 0.77 -11.28 5.57
N LEU A 220 0.83 -12.11 4.52
CA LEU A 220 1.76 -13.23 4.46
C LEU A 220 3.22 -12.81 4.26
N TYR A 221 3.46 -11.66 3.62
CA TYR A 221 4.80 -11.25 3.15
C TYR A 221 5.28 -9.91 3.70
N LYS A 222 4.46 -9.18 4.45
CA LYS A 222 4.72 -7.81 4.89
C LYS A 222 5.18 -7.75 6.34
N GLU A 223 5.80 -6.62 6.70
CA GLU A 223 6.19 -6.32 8.09
C GLU A 223 5.00 -5.86 8.96
N SER A 224 3.88 -5.46 8.33
CA SER A 224 2.66 -5.05 9.01
C SER A 224 1.42 -5.58 8.28
N ASP A 225 0.32 -5.74 9.00
CA ASP A 225 -0.96 -6.19 8.44
C ASP A 225 -1.82 -5.07 7.86
N ASP A 226 -1.45 -3.80 8.11
CA ASP A 226 -2.31 -2.65 7.81
C ASP A 226 -2.41 -2.39 6.30
N GLY A 227 -1.37 -2.69 5.52
CA GLY A 227 -1.28 -2.28 4.12
C GLY A 227 -2.15 -3.09 3.16
N LEU A 228 -2.71 -2.41 2.15
CA LEU A 228 -3.51 -3.05 1.10
C LEU A 228 -2.69 -4.10 0.33
N SER A 229 -3.28 -5.27 0.12
CA SER A 229 -2.66 -6.42 -0.51
C SER A 229 -3.63 -7.07 -1.49
N ARG A 230 -3.17 -8.05 -2.26
CA ARG A 230 -4.07 -8.91 -3.03
C ARG A 230 -4.65 -10.03 -2.15
N PRO A 231 -5.80 -10.64 -2.50
CA PRO A 231 -6.39 -11.72 -1.71
C PRO A 231 -5.46 -12.92 -1.49
N ASP A 232 -4.60 -13.24 -2.46
CA ASP A 232 -3.60 -14.32 -2.40
C ASP A 232 -2.39 -14.00 -1.49
N GLN A 233 -2.27 -12.78 -0.99
CA GLN A 233 -1.20 -12.32 -0.11
C GLN A 233 -1.64 -12.15 1.35
N VAL A 234 -2.91 -12.44 1.64
CA VAL A 234 -3.52 -12.27 2.98
C VAL A 234 -4.21 -13.56 3.39
N ALA A 235 -4.21 -13.86 4.67
CA ALA A 235 -4.94 -14.98 5.26
C ALA A 235 -5.87 -14.54 6.40
N ALA A 236 -6.99 -15.23 6.59
CA ALA A 236 -7.87 -15.05 7.75
C ALA A 236 -7.46 -15.99 8.89
N LEU A 237 -7.06 -15.44 10.02
CA LEU A 237 -6.55 -16.19 11.16
C LEU A 237 -7.40 -15.98 12.40
N CYS A 238 -7.47 -16.99 13.28
CA CYS A 238 -7.98 -16.76 14.63
C CYS A 238 -6.96 -15.95 15.46
N PRO A 239 -7.40 -15.26 16.52
CA PRO A 239 -6.53 -14.38 17.33
C PRO A 239 -5.32 -15.09 17.94
N ASN A 240 -5.45 -16.37 18.26
CA ASN A 240 -4.34 -17.16 18.77
C ASN A 240 -3.29 -17.44 17.69
N CYS A 241 -3.71 -17.74 16.46
CA CYS A 241 -2.78 -17.97 15.35
C CYS A 241 -2.13 -16.67 14.90
N HIS A 242 -2.91 -15.59 14.80
CA HIS A 242 -2.42 -14.25 14.48
C HIS A 242 -1.38 -13.79 15.51
N ALA A 243 -1.70 -13.86 16.80
CA ALA A 243 -0.75 -13.54 17.87
C ALA A 243 0.50 -14.43 17.85
N ARG A 244 0.38 -15.73 17.50
CA ARG A 244 1.55 -16.61 17.34
C ARG A 244 2.45 -16.16 16.18
N MET A 245 1.90 -15.66 15.08
CA MET A 245 2.70 -15.12 13.96
C MET A 245 3.55 -13.94 14.41
N HIS A 246 2.97 -13.00 15.15
CA HIS A 246 3.64 -11.75 15.52
C HIS A 246 4.47 -11.82 16.81
N LYS A 247 4.05 -12.65 17.78
CA LYS A 247 4.62 -12.70 19.13
C LYS A 247 5.24 -14.05 19.49
N GLY A 248 4.95 -15.10 18.72
CA GLY A 248 5.48 -16.43 18.94
C GLY A 248 6.95 -16.53 18.55
N LYS A 249 7.74 -17.29 19.32
CA LYS A 249 9.16 -17.54 18.99
C LYS A 249 9.32 -18.26 17.65
N ASP A 250 8.31 -19.00 17.23
CA ASP A 250 8.23 -19.77 16.00
C ASP A 250 7.35 -19.09 14.93
N GLY A 251 6.94 -17.83 15.14
CA GLY A 251 6.01 -17.12 14.26
C GLY A 251 6.46 -17.08 12.79
N ALA A 252 7.75 -16.81 12.55
CA ALA A 252 8.32 -16.81 11.20
C ALA A 252 8.23 -18.18 10.51
N ASP A 253 8.47 -19.28 11.22
CA ASP A 253 8.38 -20.62 10.66
C ASP A 253 6.93 -21.09 10.52
N TYR A 254 6.05 -20.67 11.44
CA TYR A 254 4.62 -20.91 11.34
C TYR A 254 4.01 -20.19 10.11
N ASN A 255 4.46 -18.95 9.83
CA ASN A 255 4.03 -18.21 8.64
C ASN A 255 4.50 -18.89 7.35
N LYS A 256 5.73 -19.41 7.30
CA LYS A 256 6.22 -20.20 6.14
C LYS A 256 5.35 -21.43 5.88
N GLN A 257 4.93 -22.14 6.94
CA GLN A 257 4.02 -23.28 6.81
C GLN A 257 2.66 -22.87 6.25
N LEU A 258 2.11 -21.75 6.73
CA LEU A 258 0.86 -21.19 6.20
C LEU A 258 0.98 -20.83 4.72
N ILE A 259 2.06 -20.13 4.33
CA ILE A 259 2.31 -19.79 2.92
C ILE A 259 2.35 -21.06 2.06
N HIS A 260 3.06 -22.10 2.51
CA HIS A 260 3.13 -23.36 1.78
C HIS A 260 1.74 -24.01 1.65
N LYS A 261 0.94 -24.01 2.72
CA LYS A 261 -0.42 -24.55 2.74
C LYS A 261 -1.37 -23.82 1.79
N LEU A 262 -1.23 -22.50 1.65
CA LEU A 262 -2.10 -21.68 0.79
C LEU A 262 -1.67 -21.66 -0.69
N THR A 263 -0.45 -22.09 -1.00
CA THR A 263 0.11 -22.08 -2.36
C THR A 263 0.17 -23.47 -3.01
N THR A 264 -0.21 -24.52 -2.27
CA THR A 264 -0.28 -25.91 -2.74
C THR A 264 -1.73 -26.31 -2.99
#